data_AF-A0A844GAZ7-F1
#
_entry.id   AF-A0A844GAZ7-F1
#
_cell.length_a   1.000
_cell.length_b   1.000
_cell.length_c   1.000
_cell.angle_alpha   90.00
_cell.angle_beta   90.00
_cell.angle_gamma   90.00
#
_symmetry.space_group_name_H-M   'P 1'
#
loop_
_entity.id
_entity.type
_entity.pdbx_description
1 polymer ?
#
loop_
_entity_poly.entity_id
_entity_poly.type
_entity_poly.pdbx_seq_one_letter_code
_entity_poly.pdbx_strand_id
1 'polypeptide(L)' 'MDNSLKITALQPEVLVRLLKQAGSRTASPEMIAEDLASGAPQNPDGTINLIEYAAWLAKEENDEL' A
#
# COMPACT_ATOMS: atom_id res chain seq x y z
N MET A 1 -6.90 21.25 13.84
CA MET A 1 -5.87 20.20 13.72
C MET A 1 -6.29 19.32 12.56
N ASP A 2 -5.76 19.65 11.40
CA ASP A 2 -6.14 19.08 10.11
C ASP A 2 -5.46 17.72 10.02
N ASN A 3 -6.04 16.73 10.70
CA ASN A 3 -5.61 15.33 10.66
C ASN A 3 -6.03 14.68 9.33
N SER A 4 -5.85 15.39 8.23
CA SER A 4 -6.14 14.95 6.87
C SER A 4 -5.06 13.95 6.47
N LEU A 5 -5.22 12.70 6.89
CA LEU A 5 -4.49 11.57 6.33
C LEU A 5 -4.67 11.59 4.82
N LYS A 6 -3.61 11.92 4.10
CA LYS A 6 -3.61 11.88 2.64
C LYS A 6 -3.49 10.43 2.21
N ILE A 7 -4.62 9.82 1.86
CA ILE A 7 -4.66 8.43 1.37
C ILE A 7 -3.83 8.24 0.09
N THR A 8 -3.56 9.32 -0.64
CA THR A 8 -2.74 9.35 -1.86
C THR A 8 -1.25 9.49 -1.59
N ALA A 9 -0.84 9.71 -0.34
CA ALA A 9 0.55 9.88 0.07
C ALA A 9 0.77 9.32 1.48
N LEU A 10 0.71 7.99 1.60
CA LEU A 10 0.95 7.28 2.85
C LEU A 10 2.40 6.82 2.96
N GLN A 11 3.01 6.99 4.12
CA GLN A 11 4.27 6.33 4.40
C GLN A 11 4.05 4.80 4.46
N PRO A 12 5.03 3.96 4.04
CA PRO A 12 4.89 2.50 4.06
C PRO A 12 4.47 1.95 5.43
N GLU A 13 5.04 2.49 6.51
CA GLU A 13 4.69 2.11 7.89
C GLU A 13 3.24 2.44 8.24
N VAL A 14 2.73 3.58 7.75
CA VAL A 14 1.34 4.01 7.95
C VAL A 14 0.40 3.13 7.14
N LEU A 15 0.78 2.76 5.92
CA LEU A 15 0.03 1.83 5.08
C LEU A 15 -0.13 0.47 5.77
N VAL A 16 0.96 -0.12 6.27
CA VAL A 16 0.90 -1.39 7.02
C VAL A 16 -0.04 -1.30 8.22
N ARG A 17 0.06 -0.22 9.00
CA ARG A 17 -0.82 -0.02 10.16
C ARG A 17 -2.28 0.12 9.76
N LEU A 18 -2.56 0.84 8.67
CA LEU A 18 -3.91 1.03 8.14
C LEU A 18 -4.49 -0.30 7.65
N LEU A 19 -3.73 -1.09 6.88
CA LEU A 19 -4.14 -2.40 6.40
C LEU A 19 -4.40 -3.37 7.57
N LYS A 20 -3.54 -3.39 8.59
CA LYS A 20 -3.78 -4.18 9.82
C LYS A 20 -5.06 -3.76 10.53
N GLN A 21 -5.32 -2.45 10.64
CA GLN A 21 -6.54 -1.93 11.24
C GLN A 21 -7.80 -2.26 10.42
N ALA A 22 -7.67 -2.32 9.08
CA ALA A 22 -8.74 -2.73 8.18
C ALA A 22 -9.03 -4.24 8.20
N GLY A 23 -8.15 -5.05 8.81
CA GLY A 23 -8.32 -6.49 8.98
C GLY A 23 -7.32 -7.38 8.25
N SER A 24 -6.34 -6.81 7.52
CA SER A 24 -5.28 -7.61 6.89
C SER A 24 -4.35 -8.23 7.93
N ARG A 25 -4.28 -9.57 7.93
CA ARG A 25 -3.39 -10.35 8.80
C ARG A 25 -1.97 -10.50 8.25
N THR A 26 -1.80 -10.32 6.94
CA THR A 26 -0.52 -10.48 6.23
C THR A 26 0.25 -9.17 6.08
N ALA A 27 -0.42 -8.03 6.17
CA ALA A 27 0.18 -6.70 5.97
C ALA A 27 1.40 -6.52 6.88
N SER A 28 2.58 -6.39 6.29
CA SER A 28 3.86 -6.27 6.97
C SER A 28 4.79 -5.37 6.14
N PRO A 29 5.78 -4.69 6.76
CA PRO A 29 6.71 -3.85 6.01
C PRO A 29 7.51 -4.64 4.97
N GLU A 30 7.80 -5.91 5.25
CA GLU A 30 8.43 -6.84 4.31
C GLU A 30 7.54 -7.06 3.08
N MET A 31 6.26 -7.38 3.27
CA MET A 31 5.28 -7.53 2.18
C MET A 31 5.20 -6.27 1.30
N ILE A 32 5.11 -5.09 1.90
CA ILE A 32 5.08 -3.83 1.13
C ILE A 32 6.39 -3.63 0.35
N ALA A 33 7.54 -3.99 0.92
CA ALA A 33 8.82 -3.90 0.22
C ALA A 33 8.90 -4.89 -0.95
N GLU A 34 8.35 -6.10 -0.79
CA GLU A 34 8.22 -7.08 -1.88
C GLU A 34 7.29 -6.57 -2.98
N ASP A 35 6.12 -6.01 -2.63
CA ASP A 35 5.20 -5.42 -3.60
C ASP A 35 5.89 -4.30 -4.41
N LEU A 36 6.62 -3.41 -3.72
CA LEU A 36 7.40 -2.35 -4.36
C LEU A 36 8.49 -2.91 -5.29
N ALA A 37 9.15 -3.98 -4.90
CA ALA A 37 10.14 -4.67 -5.74
C ALA A 37 9.51 -5.37 -6.96
N SER A 38 8.28 -5.89 -6.81
CA SER A 38 7.47 -6.44 -7.91
C SER A 38 6.93 -5.36 -8.85
N GLY A 39 7.01 -4.09 -8.48
CA GLY A 39 6.64 -2.95 -9.31
C GLY A 39 5.37 -2.23 -8.86
N ALA A 40 4.95 -2.38 -7.61
CA ALA A 40 3.86 -1.62 -7.04
C ALA A 40 4.13 -0.10 -7.14
N PRO A 41 3.08 0.70 -7.41
CA PRO A 41 3.23 2.14 -7.63
C PRO A 41 3.68 2.86 -6.36
N GLN A 42 4.80 3.58 -6.46
CA GLN A 42 5.34 4.44 -5.42
C GLN A 42 5.43 5.88 -5.91
N ASN A 43 5.03 6.83 -5.06
CA ASN A 43 5.23 8.23 -5.34
C ASN A 43 6.74 8.56 -5.31
N PRO A 44 7.17 9.58 -6.07
CA PRO A 44 8.58 10.00 -6.10
C PRO A 44 9.13 10.48 -4.74
N ASP A 45 8.25 10.89 -3.83
CA ASP A 45 8.59 11.31 -2.46
C ASP A 45 8.77 10.12 -1.49
N GLY A 46 8.62 8.88 -1.96
CA GLY A 46 8.73 7.68 -1.11
C GLY A 46 7.43 7.27 -0.40
N THR A 47 6.35 8.01 -0.64
CA THR A 47 5.00 7.65 -0.17
C THR A 47 4.29 6.73 -1.16
N ILE A 48 3.22 6.09 -0.71
CA ILE A 48 2.39 5.18 -1.51
C ILE A 48 0.99 5.77 -1.62
N ASN A 49 0.44 5.75 -2.83
CA ASN A 49 -0.96 6.09 -3.05
C ASN A 49 -1.81 4.83 -2.85
N LEU A 50 -2.64 4.82 -1.80
CA LEU A 50 -3.46 3.67 -1.43
C LEU A 50 -4.37 3.20 -2.57
N ILE A 51 -4.90 4.13 -3.36
CA ILE A 51 -5.84 3.81 -4.45
C ILE A 51 -5.11 3.08 -5.57
N GLU A 52 -3.93 3.57 -5.96
CA GLU A 52 -3.13 2.94 -7.01
C GLU A 52 -2.53 1.62 -6.54
N TYR A 53 -2.08 1.56 -5.30
CA TYR A 53 -1.60 0.33 -4.69
C TYR A 53 -2.70 -0.74 -4.62
N ALA A 54 -3.92 -0.39 -4.19
CA ALA A 54 -5.05 -1.31 -4.18
C ALA A 54 -5.46 -1.75 -5.60
N ALA A 55 -5.40 -0.86 -6.59
CA ALA A 55 -5.66 -1.20 -7.98
C ALA A 55 -4.60 -2.15 -8.57
N TRP A 56 -3.33 -1.95 -8.20
CA TRP A 56 -2.24 -2.85 -8.55
C TRP A 56 -2.40 -4.22 -7.90
N LEU A 57 -2.71 -4.28 -6.60
CA LEU A 57 -2.99 -5.54 -5.89
C LEU A 57 -4.15 -6.30 -6.55
N ALA A 58 -5.26 -5.62 -6.86
CA ALA A 58 -6.41 -6.24 -7.53
C ALA A 58 -6.07 -6.75 -8.95
N LYS A 59 -5.05 -6.17 -9.60
CA LYS A 59 -4.54 -6.66 -10.88
C LYS A 59 -3.63 -7.88 -10.70
N GLU A 60 -2.74 -7.88 -9.71
CA GLU A 60 -1.86 -9.02 -9.39
C GLU A 60 -2.67 -10.27 -9.02
N GLU A 61 -3.70 -10.13 -8.16
CA GLU A 61 -4.57 -11.26 -7.79
C GLU A 61 -5.40 -11.79 -8.96
N ASN A 62 -5.48 -11.06 -10.08
CA ASN A 62 -6.16 -11.50 -11.30
C ASN A 62 -5.23 -12.18 -12.32
N ASP A 63 -3.90 -12.19 -12.11
CA ASP A 63 -2.95 -12.88 -13.00
C ASP A 63 -2.82 -14.39 -12.66
N GLU A 64 -3.45 -14.83 -11.56
CA GLU A 64 -3.42 -16.21 -11.04
C GLU A 64 -4.66 -17.07 -11.40
N LEU A 65 -5.39 -16.73 -12.47
CA LEU A 65 -6.51 -17.52 -13.05
C LEU A 65 -6.19 -18.15 -14.41
#